data_AF-A0A9P9G9F1-F1
#
_entry.id   AF-A0A9P9G9F1-F1
#
_cell.length_a   1.000
_cell.length_b   1.000
_cell.length_c   1.000
_cell.angle_alpha   90.00
_cell.angle_beta   90.00
_cell.angle_gamma   90.00
#
_symmetry.space_group_name_H-M   'P 1'
#
loop_
_entity.id
_entity.type
_entity.pdbx_description
1 polymer ?
#
loop_
_entity_poly.entity_id
_entity_poly.type
_entity_poly.pdbx_seq_one_letter_code
_entity_poly.pdbx_strand_id
1 'polypeptide(L)'
;MPPPPLATLPPVTPDGNTSCAFDSLPELVKLVVEDWAGYNISLLVDTCPGACDLVYGSGNPDISGIGAMSSYAIQGISSLLFGPILGILALYASSDPYSDSFFTLPTKLWVSEAFAPVARSIHQTNVIVAFSVLLTTLIRVRQASPVSEREFLQHLAGYEVLVSVISTLSYLPIHESSKLRKAVLCCYVLGTIIMVFIARDWTSLNAEPYASAYAAMTKYCVEQYDWPVPEISFIPPTTSSELATPREELVKLRTMDVLLMLSPIFLPIFLLTLGPIVVPISVLVVLLLLIVAFVIAFVAAAIPVFIFFGAIHVSKWAIRHVFTRPYEAVCRGLHVGPKRLGAVLIIAGVTALGATLVRITFEAMLVQRQELRAASGNAYQDNEWGFGQVAAVLAWFPAVQDTLLAVFEAIRIHYHRVRILRIHRSNRSGSHNFERQSLLEHHKTT
;
A
#
# COMPACT_ATOMS: atom_id res chain seq x y z
N MET A 1 26.93 -37.99 24.35
CA MET A 1 26.44 -37.34 25.57
C MET A 1 25.02 -37.84 25.80
N PRO A 2 24.63 -38.23 27.02
CA PRO A 2 23.22 -38.50 27.30
C PRO A 2 22.38 -37.24 27.03
N PRO A 3 21.13 -37.37 26.58
CA PRO A 3 20.25 -36.22 26.44
C PRO A 3 20.12 -35.51 27.80
N PRO A 4 20.08 -34.17 27.83
CA PRO A 4 19.86 -33.44 29.06
C PRO A 4 18.59 -33.97 29.73
N PRO A 5 18.57 -34.12 31.07
CA PRO A 5 17.40 -34.56 31.80
C PRO A 5 16.22 -33.65 31.44
N LEU A 6 15.07 -34.27 31.09
CA LEU A 6 13.84 -33.54 30.78
C LEU A 6 13.54 -32.62 31.97
N ALA A 7 13.58 -31.32 31.71
CA ALA A 7 13.39 -30.35 32.75
C ALA A 7 11.94 -30.42 33.23
N THR A 8 11.81 -30.66 34.53
CA THR A 8 10.54 -30.68 35.25
C THR A 8 10.26 -29.25 35.68
N LEU A 9 8.99 -28.81 35.60
CA LEU A 9 8.58 -27.53 36.15
C LEU A 9 9.15 -27.38 37.58
N PRO A 10 9.55 -26.16 38.00
CA PRO A 10 9.93 -25.95 39.39
C PRO A 10 8.83 -26.53 40.29
N PRO A 11 9.21 -27.30 41.32
CA PRO A 11 8.24 -27.98 42.17
C PRO A 11 7.24 -26.96 42.70
N VAL A 12 5.95 -27.29 42.56
CA VAL A 12 4.85 -26.53 43.16
C VAL A 12 5.25 -26.23 44.60
N THR A 13 5.40 -24.95 44.93
CA THR A 13 5.70 -24.56 46.31
C THR A 13 4.59 -25.10 47.20
N PRO A 14 4.89 -25.47 48.47
CA PRO A 14 3.93 -26.10 49.39
C PRO A 14 2.62 -25.31 49.57
N ASP A 15 2.59 -24.05 49.15
CA ASP A 15 1.49 -23.11 49.29
C ASP A 15 0.44 -23.27 48.17
N GLY A 16 0.68 -24.15 47.19
CA GLY A 16 -0.30 -24.54 46.16
C GLY A 16 -0.66 -23.46 45.13
N ASN A 17 -0.03 -22.28 45.17
CA ASN A 17 -0.50 -21.09 44.43
C ASN A 17 0.54 -20.36 43.56
N THR A 18 1.81 -20.78 43.49
CA THR A 18 2.86 -19.94 42.86
C THR A 18 3.38 -20.35 41.49
N SER A 19 2.96 -21.48 40.89
CA SER A 19 3.55 -21.91 39.60
C SER A 19 3.14 -21.06 38.40
N CYS A 20 2.05 -20.28 38.52
CA CYS A 20 1.50 -19.43 37.45
C CYS A 20 1.34 -17.97 37.88
N ALA A 21 2.12 -17.52 38.86
CA ALA A 21 2.04 -16.16 39.40
C ALA A 21 2.77 -15.16 38.49
N PHE A 22 2.17 -14.86 37.35
CA PHE A 22 2.57 -13.74 36.50
C PHE A 22 1.33 -12.88 36.26
N ASP A 23 1.40 -11.61 36.66
CA ASP A 23 0.29 -10.66 36.51
C ASP A 23 0.41 -9.86 35.20
N SER A 24 1.55 -10.00 34.52
CA SER A 24 1.86 -9.24 33.32
C SER A 24 2.70 -10.02 32.31
N LEU A 25 2.56 -9.64 31.04
CA LEU A 25 3.32 -10.23 29.93
C LEU A 25 4.86 -10.12 30.13
N PRO A 26 5.44 -9.00 30.61
CA PRO A 26 6.89 -8.93 30.85
C PRO A 26 7.38 -9.92 31.91
N GLU A 27 6.59 -10.23 32.94
CA GLU A 27 6.95 -11.23 33.96
C GLU A 27 6.94 -12.64 33.41
N LEU A 28 5.90 -12.98 32.64
CA LEU A 28 5.79 -14.26 31.93
C LEU A 28 6.99 -14.47 30.99
N VAL A 29 7.37 -13.44 30.26
CA VAL A 29 8.47 -13.49 29.29
C VAL A 29 9.82 -13.56 30.00
N LYS A 30 10.00 -12.79 31.08
CA LYS A 30 11.20 -12.87 31.91
C LYS A 30 11.39 -14.28 32.46
N LEU A 31 10.32 -14.91 32.95
CA LEU A 31 10.34 -16.31 33.43
C LEU A 31 10.79 -17.28 32.32
N VAL A 32 10.18 -17.18 31.14
CA VAL A 32 10.49 -18.05 30.00
C VAL A 32 11.94 -17.85 29.53
N VAL A 33 12.49 -16.64 29.60
CA VAL A 33 13.80 -16.34 29.03
C VAL A 33 14.94 -16.53 30.00
N GLU A 34 14.75 -16.24 31.29
CA GLU A 34 15.77 -16.50 32.30
C GLU A 34 16.04 -18.00 32.47
N ASP A 35 15.04 -18.85 32.18
CA ASP A 35 15.10 -20.30 32.42
C ASP A 35 14.75 -21.13 31.17
N TRP A 36 15.00 -20.56 29.98
CA TRP A 36 14.59 -21.12 28.68
C TRP A 36 15.14 -22.52 28.39
N ALA A 37 16.34 -22.84 28.90
CA ALA A 37 16.97 -24.15 28.71
C ALA A 37 16.27 -25.27 29.50
N GLY A 38 15.43 -24.90 30.48
CA GLY A 38 14.67 -25.82 31.33
C GLY A 38 13.15 -25.71 31.21
N TYR A 39 12.59 -24.71 30.53
CA TYR A 39 11.14 -24.60 30.44
C TYR A 39 10.56 -25.33 29.23
N ASN A 40 9.75 -26.35 29.52
CA ASN A 40 8.83 -26.88 28.53
C ASN A 40 7.62 -25.94 28.40
N ILE A 41 7.63 -25.08 27.37
CA ILE A 41 6.55 -24.11 27.07
C ILE A 41 5.19 -24.81 27.01
N SER A 42 5.15 -26.05 26.52
CA SER A 42 3.93 -26.84 26.44
C SER A 42 3.31 -27.04 27.82
N LEU A 43 4.15 -27.47 28.77
CA LEU A 43 3.77 -27.73 30.15
C LEU A 43 3.39 -26.43 30.88
N LEU A 44 4.05 -25.31 30.58
CA LEU A 44 3.68 -24.00 31.12
C LEU A 44 2.27 -23.60 30.68
N VAL A 45 1.96 -23.70 29.39
CA VAL A 45 0.64 -23.33 28.86
C VAL A 45 -0.44 -24.29 29.38
N ASP A 46 -0.17 -25.59 29.44
CA ASP A 46 -1.10 -26.59 29.97
C ASP A 46 -1.38 -26.39 31.47
N THR A 47 -0.36 -25.98 32.24
CA THR A 47 -0.48 -25.80 33.69
C THR A 47 -1.06 -24.44 34.06
N CYS A 48 -0.84 -23.41 33.23
CA CYS A 48 -1.21 -22.03 33.51
C CYS A 48 -2.24 -21.50 32.50
N PRO A 49 -3.55 -21.65 32.77
CA PRO A 49 -4.61 -21.27 31.83
C PRO A 49 -4.59 -19.77 31.47
N GLY A 50 -4.04 -18.90 32.34
CA GLY A 50 -3.90 -17.46 32.06
C GLY A 50 -2.71 -17.07 31.16
N ALA A 51 -1.81 -18.01 30.82
CA ALA A 51 -0.66 -17.71 29.96
C ALA A 51 -1.10 -17.26 28.56
N CYS A 52 -2.05 -17.98 27.95
CA CYS A 52 -2.57 -17.62 26.64
C CYS A 52 -3.40 -16.33 26.68
N ASP A 53 -4.15 -16.09 27.76
CA ASP A 53 -4.91 -14.85 27.94
C ASP A 53 -3.99 -13.62 28.03
N LEU A 54 -2.77 -13.75 28.58
CA LEU A 54 -1.81 -12.64 28.59
C LEU A 54 -1.16 -12.39 27.23
N VAL A 55 -0.91 -13.45 26.45
CA VAL A 55 -0.28 -13.34 25.12
C VAL A 55 -1.28 -12.82 24.08
N TYR A 56 -2.48 -13.39 24.04
CA TYR A 56 -3.52 -13.06 23.06
C TYR A 56 -4.51 -12.00 23.54
N GLY A 57 -4.73 -11.90 24.84
CA GLY A 57 -5.85 -11.16 25.39
C GLY A 57 -7.21 -11.75 25.03
N SER A 58 -8.26 -11.09 25.49
CA SER A 58 -9.62 -11.25 24.95
C SER A 58 -9.79 -10.57 23.58
N GLY A 59 -8.75 -9.90 23.08
CA GLY A 59 -8.80 -9.01 21.93
C GLY A 59 -9.67 -7.77 22.16
N ASN A 60 -9.71 -6.87 21.18
CA ASN A 60 -10.65 -5.76 21.18
C ASN A 60 -11.59 -5.85 19.97
N PRO A 61 -12.85 -6.28 20.18
CA PRO A 61 -13.80 -6.45 19.10
C PRO A 61 -14.17 -5.10 18.44
N ASP A 62 -13.95 -3.96 19.08
CA ASP A 62 -14.24 -2.65 18.46
C ASP A 62 -13.29 -2.29 17.31
N ILE A 63 -12.09 -2.88 17.27
CA ILE A 63 -11.10 -2.64 16.20
C ILE A 63 -10.94 -3.81 15.23
N SER A 64 -11.12 -5.04 15.70
CA SER A 64 -10.92 -6.27 14.93
C SER A 64 -12.18 -7.11 14.73
N GLY A 65 -13.30 -6.73 15.36
CA GLY A 65 -14.57 -7.44 15.24
C GLY A 65 -15.21 -7.29 13.85
N ILE A 66 -16.30 -8.04 13.64
CA ILE A 66 -16.93 -8.17 12.33
C ILE A 66 -17.37 -6.84 11.72
N GLY A 67 -17.90 -5.91 12.52
CA GLY A 67 -18.36 -4.61 12.02
C GLY A 67 -17.21 -3.69 11.61
N ALA A 68 -16.11 -3.69 12.38
CA ALA A 68 -14.90 -2.95 12.03
C ALA A 68 -14.26 -3.50 10.75
N MET A 69 -14.12 -4.83 10.64
CA MET A 69 -13.61 -5.47 9.42
C MET A 69 -14.49 -5.18 8.20
N SER A 70 -15.81 -5.11 8.38
CA SER A 70 -16.73 -4.73 7.31
C SER A 70 -16.52 -3.27 6.88
N SER A 71 -16.30 -2.35 7.82
CA SER A 71 -15.97 -0.96 7.52
C SER A 71 -14.66 -0.86 6.72
N TYR A 72 -13.60 -1.57 7.11
CA TYR A 72 -12.33 -1.57 6.36
C TYR A 72 -12.53 -2.13 4.95
N ALA A 73 -13.31 -3.21 4.79
CA ALA A 73 -13.64 -3.74 3.47
C ALA A 73 -14.35 -2.70 2.58
N ILE A 74 -15.36 -2.01 3.13
CA ILE A 74 -16.07 -0.92 2.43
C ILE A 74 -15.07 0.19 2.07
N GLN A 75 -14.15 0.53 2.97
CA GLN A 75 -13.10 1.53 2.77
C GLN A 75 -12.20 1.20 1.58
N GLY A 76 -11.62 0.00 1.54
CA GLY A 76 -10.75 -0.43 0.45
C GLY A 76 -11.48 -0.49 -0.89
N ILE A 77 -12.67 -1.10 -0.92
CA ILE A 77 -13.47 -1.25 -2.14
C ILE A 77 -13.90 0.12 -2.68
N SER A 78 -14.46 0.99 -1.83
CA SER A 78 -14.92 2.31 -2.24
C SER A 78 -13.78 3.20 -2.72
N SER A 79 -12.62 3.15 -2.06
CA SER A 79 -11.41 3.89 -2.46
C SER A 79 -10.90 3.48 -3.84
N LEU A 80 -10.97 2.19 -4.19
CA LEU A 80 -10.58 1.68 -5.51
C LEU A 80 -11.62 2.02 -6.58
N LEU A 81 -12.91 1.86 -6.30
CA LEU A 81 -13.99 2.10 -7.26
C LEU A 81 -14.12 3.58 -7.60
N PHE A 82 -14.21 4.44 -6.59
CA PHE A 82 -14.50 5.87 -6.77
C PHE A 82 -13.24 6.75 -6.80
N GLY A 83 -12.08 6.17 -6.56
CA GLY A 83 -10.79 6.79 -6.83
C GLY A 83 -10.29 6.44 -8.24
N PRO A 84 -9.33 5.51 -8.37
CA PRO A 84 -8.58 5.35 -9.60
C PRO A 84 -9.42 4.75 -10.74
N ILE A 85 -10.34 3.83 -10.44
CA ILE A 85 -11.19 3.21 -11.48
C ILE A 85 -12.09 4.28 -12.10
N LEU A 86 -12.75 5.11 -11.28
CA LEU A 86 -13.52 6.25 -11.77
C LEU A 86 -12.65 7.23 -12.58
N GLY A 87 -11.42 7.51 -12.13
CA GLY A 87 -10.45 8.33 -12.86
C GLY A 87 -10.10 7.76 -14.24
N ILE A 88 -9.84 6.45 -14.32
CA ILE A 88 -9.59 5.74 -15.58
C ILE A 88 -10.80 5.83 -16.50
N LEU A 89 -12.01 5.57 -15.98
CA LEU A 89 -13.25 5.65 -16.74
C LEU A 89 -13.50 7.07 -17.25
N ALA A 90 -13.22 8.09 -16.44
CA ALA A 90 -13.37 9.48 -16.83
C ALA A 90 -12.36 9.88 -17.91
N LEU A 91 -11.10 9.45 -17.78
CA LEU A 91 -10.05 9.70 -18.80
C LEU A 91 -10.37 9.00 -20.12
N TYR A 92 -10.88 7.77 -20.05
CA TYR A 92 -11.30 6.98 -21.21
C TYR A 92 -12.52 7.60 -21.89
N ALA A 93 -13.59 7.89 -21.14
CA ALA A 93 -14.81 8.50 -21.69
C ALA A 93 -14.60 9.92 -22.23
N SER A 94 -13.54 10.60 -21.78
CA SER A 94 -13.14 11.93 -22.23
C SER A 94 -12.28 11.92 -23.51
N SER A 95 -11.90 10.77 -24.06
CA SER A 95 -10.84 10.69 -25.06
C SER A 95 -11.18 11.44 -26.36
N ASP A 96 -10.85 12.73 -26.40
CA ASP A 96 -10.67 13.46 -27.64
C ASP A 96 -9.31 13.05 -28.22
N PRO A 97 -9.26 12.43 -29.40
CA PRO A 97 -8.02 11.96 -30.01
C PRO A 97 -7.01 13.08 -30.27
N TYR A 98 -7.44 14.34 -30.31
CA TYR A 98 -6.58 15.51 -30.57
C TYR A 98 -6.13 16.23 -29.29
N SER A 99 -6.62 15.84 -28.12
CA SER A 99 -6.27 16.52 -26.87
C SER A 99 -4.90 16.09 -26.35
N ASP A 100 -3.95 17.03 -26.36
CA ASP A 100 -2.58 16.85 -25.87
C ASP A 100 -2.44 16.84 -24.34
N SER A 101 -3.51 17.13 -23.61
CA SER A 101 -3.48 17.23 -22.16
C SER A 101 -3.40 15.87 -21.49
N PHE A 102 -2.42 15.70 -20.60
CA PHE A 102 -2.13 14.41 -19.95
C PHE A 102 -3.17 14.00 -18.90
N PHE A 103 -3.66 14.96 -18.09
CA PHE A 103 -4.54 14.71 -16.95
C PHE A 103 -5.77 15.61 -16.88
N THR A 104 -5.95 16.58 -17.78
CA THR A 104 -7.11 17.47 -17.66
C THR A 104 -8.37 16.77 -18.14
N LEU A 105 -9.24 16.45 -17.20
CA LEU A 105 -10.60 16.01 -17.46
C LEU A 105 -11.44 17.22 -17.90
N PRO A 106 -12.25 17.10 -18.96
CA PRO A 106 -13.22 18.11 -19.34
C PRO A 106 -14.18 18.31 -18.18
N THR A 107 -14.31 19.56 -17.73
CA THR A 107 -15.19 19.94 -16.62
C THR A 107 -16.67 19.61 -16.87
N LYS A 108 -17.06 19.36 -18.13
CA LYS A 108 -18.43 19.01 -18.55
C LYS A 108 -18.64 17.53 -18.85
N LEU A 109 -17.72 16.65 -18.44
CA LEU A 109 -17.91 15.23 -18.61
C LEU A 109 -18.96 14.74 -17.60
N TRP A 110 -20.05 14.13 -18.08
CA TRP A 110 -21.16 13.66 -17.25
C TRP A 110 -20.71 12.73 -16.11
N VAL A 111 -19.65 11.93 -16.34
CA VAL A 111 -19.07 11.03 -15.32
C VAL A 111 -18.48 11.85 -14.16
N SER A 112 -17.73 12.90 -14.48
CA SER A 112 -17.13 13.79 -13.47
C SER A 112 -18.23 14.56 -12.74
N GLU A 113 -19.23 15.07 -13.45
CA GLU A 113 -20.34 15.82 -12.85
C GLU A 113 -21.18 14.94 -11.91
N ALA A 114 -21.56 13.73 -12.33
CA ALA A 114 -22.39 12.83 -11.53
C ALA A 114 -21.64 12.24 -10.33
N PHE A 115 -20.37 11.85 -10.50
CA PHE A 115 -19.64 11.10 -9.47
C PHE A 115 -18.65 11.92 -8.64
N ALA A 116 -18.35 13.19 -9.00
CA ALA A 116 -17.52 14.05 -8.15
C ALA A 116 -18.04 14.24 -6.72
N PRO A 117 -19.37 14.37 -6.47
CA PRO A 117 -19.92 14.40 -5.11
C PRO A 117 -19.60 13.11 -4.35
N VAL A 118 -19.76 11.95 -4.99
CA VAL A 118 -19.50 10.63 -4.42
C VAL A 118 -18.04 10.47 -4.03
N ALA A 119 -17.12 10.78 -4.96
CA ALA A 119 -15.69 10.69 -4.72
C ALA A 119 -15.26 11.61 -3.57
N ARG A 120 -15.87 12.80 -3.45
CA ARG A 120 -15.65 13.72 -2.33
C ARG A 120 -16.15 13.14 -1.00
N SER A 121 -17.35 12.60 -0.98
CA SER A 121 -17.98 12.00 0.21
C SER A 121 -17.18 10.81 0.73
N ILE A 122 -16.78 9.91 -0.17
CA ILE A 122 -15.91 8.76 0.15
C ILE A 122 -14.56 9.24 0.66
N HIS A 123 -13.95 10.23 0.01
CA HIS A 123 -12.67 10.75 0.47
C HIS A 123 -12.76 11.38 1.87
N GLN A 124 -13.82 12.16 2.16
CA GLN A 124 -14.05 12.72 3.49
C GLN A 124 -14.26 11.62 4.53
N THR A 125 -15.04 10.59 4.18
CA THR A 125 -15.28 9.43 5.04
C THR A 125 -13.97 8.67 5.32
N ASN A 126 -13.15 8.42 4.29
CA ASN A 126 -11.83 7.82 4.41
C ASN A 126 -10.94 8.59 5.38
N VAL A 127 -10.91 9.92 5.27
CA VAL A 127 -10.11 10.75 6.18
C VAL A 127 -10.59 10.58 7.62
N ILE A 128 -11.90 10.65 7.87
CA ILE A 128 -12.47 10.50 9.22
C ILE A 128 -12.19 9.11 9.80
N VAL A 129 -12.45 8.04 9.02
CA VAL A 129 -12.21 6.66 9.44
C VAL A 129 -10.73 6.44 9.72
N ALA A 130 -9.85 6.80 8.80
CA ALA A 130 -8.40 6.62 8.95
C ALA A 130 -7.86 7.35 10.19
N PHE A 131 -8.26 8.61 10.42
CA PHE A 131 -7.83 9.34 11.63
C PHE A 131 -8.35 8.69 12.91
N SER A 132 -9.60 8.24 12.91
CA SER A 132 -10.22 7.58 14.07
C SER A 132 -9.52 6.26 14.39
N VAL A 133 -9.23 5.46 13.36
CA VAL A 133 -8.50 4.19 13.46
C VAL A 133 -7.08 4.45 13.98
N LEU A 134 -6.33 5.36 13.37
CA LEU A 134 -4.96 5.65 13.77
C LEU A 134 -4.86 6.20 15.20
N LEU A 135 -5.80 7.06 15.62
CA LEU A 135 -5.86 7.55 17.00
C LEU A 135 -6.18 6.42 17.97
N THR A 136 -7.13 5.55 17.62
CA THR A 136 -7.48 4.37 18.43
C THR A 136 -6.30 3.43 18.56
N THR A 137 -5.61 3.14 17.45
CA THR A 137 -4.36 2.37 17.44
C THR A 137 -3.33 2.96 18.39
N LEU A 138 -3.11 4.28 18.36
CA LEU A 138 -2.17 4.96 19.24
C LEU A 138 -2.52 4.81 20.73
N ILE A 139 -3.80 4.96 21.07
CA ILE A 139 -4.30 4.79 22.43
C ILE A 139 -4.13 3.35 22.88
N ARG A 140 -4.51 2.37 22.04
CA ARG A 140 -4.42 0.94 22.35
C ARG A 140 -2.99 0.47 22.55
N VAL A 141 -2.07 0.92 21.70
CA VAL A 141 -0.63 0.62 21.87
C VAL A 141 -0.10 1.17 23.20
N ARG A 142 -0.60 2.31 23.68
CA ARG A 142 -0.25 2.85 25.01
C ARG A 142 -0.88 2.11 26.18
N GLN A 143 -2.04 1.48 25.99
CA GLN A 143 -2.78 0.77 27.03
C GLN A 143 -2.28 -0.66 27.27
N ALA A 144 -1.03 -0.97 26.91
CA ALA A 144 -0.44 -2.31 27.01
C ALA A 144 -1.26 -3.38 26.29
N SER A 145 -1.55 -3.16 25.00
CA SER A 145 -2.25 -4.15 24.17
C SER A 145 -1.50 -5.49 24.10
N PRO A 146 -2.22 -6.63 24.07
CA PRO A 146 -1.66 -7.96 23.82
C PRO A 146 -0.83 -8.04 22.54
N VAL A 147 0.03 -9.05 22.43
CA VAL A 147 0.97 -9.20 21.30
C VAL A 147 0.23 -9.36 19.98
N SER A 148 -0.75 -10.25 19.95
CA SER A 148 -1.61 -10.51 18.79
C SER A 148 -2.36 -9.25 18.32
N GLU A 149 -2.83 -8.43 19.26
CA GLU A 149 -3.48 -7.15 18.97
C GLU A 149 -2.49 -6.15 18.38
N ARG A 150 -1.25 -6.08 18.87
CA ARG A 150 -0.22 -5.20 18.30
C ARG A 150 0.08 -5.54 16.84
N GLU A 151 0.19 -6.83 16.53
CA GLU A 151 0.39 -7.30 15.16
C GLU A 151 -0.81 -6.97 14.27
N PHE A 152 -2.04 -7.15 14.76
CA PHE A 152 -3.24 -6.70 14.03
C PHE A 152 -3.20 -5.18 13.77
N LEU A 153 -2.85 -4.39 14.79
CA LEU A 153 -2.75 -2.93 14.70
C LEU A 153 -1.66 -2.47 13.72
N GLN A 154 -0.56 -3.21 13.56
CA GLN A 154 0.45 -2.94 12.53
C GLN A 154 -0.12 -3.11 11.13
N HIS A 155 -0.80 -4.23 10.88
CA HIS A 155 -1.43 -4.50 9.59
C HIS A 155 -2.50 -3.45 9.28
N LEU A 156 -3.31 -3.09 10.28
CA LEU A 156 -4.33 -2.05 10.16
C LEU A 156 -3.72 -0.68 9.84
N ALA A 157 -2.67 -0.27 10.54
CA ALA A 157 -2.00 1.00 10.24
C ALA A 157 -1.41 1.01 8.82
N GLY A 158 -0.80 -0.10 8.39
CA GLY A 158 -0.30 -0.28 7.02
C GLY A 158 -1.43 -0.20 5.98
N TYR A 159 -2.57 -0.81 6.28
CA TYR A 159 -3.79 -0.75 5.46
C TYR A 159 -4.27 0.69 5.28
N GLU A 160 -4.35 1.47 6.36
CA GLU A 160 -4.78 2.87 6.32
C GLU A 160 -3.85 3.74 5.46
N VAL A 161 -2.54 3.52 5.51
CA VAL A 161 -1.58 4.23 4.63
C VAL A 161 -1.80 3.86 3.17
N LEU A 162 -1.96 2.57 2.86
CA LEU A 162 -2.20 2.14 1.48
C LEU A 162 -3.48 2.78 0.92
N VAL A 163 -4.57 2.75 1.68
CA VAL A 163 -5.85 3.34 1.28
C VAL A 163 -5.76 4.86 1.15
N SER A 164 -5.06 5.53 2.08
CA SER A 164 -4.82 6.98 2.07
C SER A 164 -4.06 7.41 0.81
N VAL A 165 -3.00 6.68 0.46
CA VAL A 165 -2.18 6.94 -0.75
C VAL A 165 -3.00 6.72 -2.00
N ILE A 166 -3.70 5.59 -2.13
CA ILE A 166 -4.55 5.28 -3.30
C ILE A 166 -5.63 6.34 -3.47
N SER A 167 -6.32 6.70 -2.39
CA SER A 167 -7.37 7.72 -2.40
C SER A 167 -6.83 9.08 -2.85
N THR A 168 -5.68 9.49 -2.31
CA THR A 168 -5.09 10.80 -2.60
C THR A 168 -4.57 10.89 -4.04
N LEU A 169 -3.82 9.89 -4.50
CA LEU A 169 -3.31 9.83 -5.88
C LEU A 169 -4.45 9.86 -6.90
N SER A 170 -5.59 9.27 -6.56
CA SER A 170 -6.76 9.20 -7.42
C SER A 170 -7.59 10.48 -7.42
N TYR A 171 -7.60 11.20 -6.30
CA TYR A 171 -8.37 12.44 -6.17
C TYR A 171 -7.69 13.64 -6.87
N LEU A 172 -6.35 13.67 -6.90
CA LEU A 172 -5.57 14.74 -7.51
C LEU A 172 -5.91 15.04 -8.99
N PRO A 173 -6.10 14.04 -9.88
CA PRO A 173 -6.46 14.30 -11.28
C PRO A 173 -7.95 14.60 -11.48
N ILE A 174 -8.84 14.05 -10.64
CA ILE A 174 -10.30 14.18 -10.82
C ILE A 174 -10.78 15.57 -10.44
N HIS A 175 -10.20 16.16 -9.40
CA HIS A 175 -10.68 17.43 -8.89
C HIS A 175 -9.70 18.54 -9.24
N GLU A 176 -10.18 19.58 -9.92
CA GLU A 176 -9.51 20.87 -9.97
C GLU A 176 -9.52 21.44 -8.54
N SER A 177 -8.51 21.04 -7.79
CA SER A 177 -8.44 21.22 -6.36
C SER A 177 -7.83 22.58 -6.08
N SER A 178 -8.50 23.38 -5.24
CA SER A 178 -7.89 24.56 -4.65
C SER A 178 -6.56 24.19 -3.98
N LYS A 179 -5.61 25.14 -3.92
CA LYS A 179 -4.31 24.92 -3.28
C LYS A 179 -4.47 24.40 -1.84
N LEU A 180 -5.47 24.93 -1.12
CA LEU A 180 -5.81 24.49 0.24
C LEU A 180 -6.18 23.00 0.30
N ARG A 181 -7.02 22.51 -0.62
CA ARG A 181 -7.40 21.09 -0.64
C ARG A 181 -6.22 20.18 -0.95
N LYS A 182 -5.32 20.58 -1.86
CA LYS A 182 -4.08 19.83 -2.14
C LYS A 182 -3.20 19.76 -0.89
N ALA A 183 -3.07 20.87 -0.17
CA ALA A 183 -2.33 20.91 1.09
C ALA A 183 -2.96 19.97 2.14
N VAL A 184 -4.29 19.99 2.32
CA VAL A 184 -5.00 19.09 3.24
C VAL A 184 -4.78 17.62 2.87
N LEU A 185 -4.84 17.27 1.59
CA LEU A 185 -4.55 15.93 1.09
C LEU A 185 -3.12 15.49 1.40
N CYS A 186 -2.13 16.36 1.16
CA CYS A 186 -0.74 16.08 1.49
C CYS A 186 -0.54 15.91 3.00
N CYS A 187 -1.17 16.75 3.83
CA CYS A 187 -1.13 16.64 5.28
C CYS A 187 -1.79 15.35 5.77
N TYR A 188 -2.88 14.91 5.14
CA TYR A 188 -3.52 13.63 5.44
C TYR A 188 -2.59 12.45 5.16
N VAL A 189 -2.01 12.36 3.96
CA VAL A 189 -1.06 11.29 3.62
C VAL A 189 0.15 11.32 4.55
N LEU A 190 0.74 12.49 4.78
CA LEU A 190 1.88 12.65 5.68
C LEU A 190 1.53 12.22 7.12
N GLY A 191 0.35 12.63 7.61
CA GLY A 191 -0.15 12.23 8.92
C GLY A 191 -0.29 10.72 9.04
N THR A 192 -0.88 10.05 8.03
CA THR A 192 -0.99 8.58 8.03
C THR A 192 0.38 7.90 8.03
N ILE A 193 1.35 8.42 7.27
CA ILE A 193 2.72 7.88 7.23
C ILE A 193 3.41 8.03 8.59
N ILE A 194 3.35 9.21 9.21
CA ILE A 194 3.93 9.47 10.54
C ILE A 194 3.33 8.51 11.57
N MET A 195 2.00 8.33 11.54
CA MET A 195 1.32 7.41 12.47
C MET A 195 1.75 5.96 12.26
N VAL A 196 2.00 5.51 11.03
CA VAL A 196 2.56 4.17 10.78
C VAL A 196 3.97 4.04 11.34
N PHE A 197 4.82 5.05 11.20
CA PHE A 197 6.14 5.00 11.81
C PHE A 197 6.06 4.92 13.34
N ILE A 198 5.19 5.71 13.96
CA ILE A 198 4.96 5.65 15.42
C ILE A 198 4.42 4.27 15.82
N ALA A 199 3.41 3.77 15.10
CA ALA A 199 2.83 2.46 15.36
C ALA A 199 3.88 1.36 15.21
N ARG A 200 4.67 1.37 14.14
CA ARG A 200 5.73 0.38 13.87
C ARG A 200 6.86 0.44 14.89
N ASP A 201 7.29 1.63 15.28
CA ASP A 201 8.36 1.80 16.27
C ASP A 201 7.92 1.27 17.64
N TRP A 202 6.67 1.53 18.05
CA TRP A 202 6.14 0.99 19.31
C TRP A 202 5.78 -0.50 19.29
N THR A 203 5.43 -1.03 18.11
CA THR A 203 5.08 -2.44 17.97
C THR A 203 6.26 -3.30 17.56
N SER A 204 7.45 -2.70 17.41
CA SER A 204 8.72 -3.37 17.15
C SER A 204 9.16 -4.21 18.36
N LEU A 205 8.48 -5.34 18.57
CA LEU A 205 8.93 -6.42 19.45
C LEU A 205 10.20 -7.10 18.92
N ASN A 206 10.54 -6.88 17.64
CA ASN A 206 11.74 -7.42 17.00
C ASN A 206 13.05 -6.86 17.58
N ALA A 207 13.00 -5.78 18.35
CA ALA A 207 14.15 -5.28 19.09
C ALA A 207 14.30 -5.93 20.47
N GLU A 208 13.31 -6.70 20.93
CA GLU A 208 13.38 -7.38 22.21
C GLU A 208 14.08 -8.75 22.05
N PRO A 209 14.96 -9.14 22.99
CA PRO A 209 15.62 -10.45 23.01
C PRO A 209 14.65 -11.64 23.16
N TYR A 210 13.34 -11.38 23.14
CA TYR A 210 12.26 -12.28 23.51
C TYR A 210 11.31 -12.63 22.35
N ALA A 211 11.52 -12.08 21.14
CA ALA A 211 10.65 -12.28 19.98
C ALA A 211 10.39 -13.77 19.65
N SER A 212 11.39 -14.63 19.84
CA SER A 212 11.28 -16.07 19.64
C SER A 212 10.42 -16.77 20.70
N ALA A 213 10.55 -16.37 21.97
CA ALA A 213 9.75 -16.91 23.07
C ALA A 213 8.28 -16.55 22.84
N TYR A 214 7.99 -15.31 22.44
CA TYR A 214 6.65 -14.91 22.03
C TYR A 214 6.13 -15.75 20.87
N ALA A 215 6.88 -15.88 19.78
CA ALA A 215 6.46 -16.68 18.64
C ALA A 215 6.17 -18.15 19.02
N ALA A 216 6.97 -18.74 19.91
CA ALA A 216 6.75 -20.10 20.41
C ALA A 216 5.47 -20.21 21.27
N MET A 217 5.24 -19.27 22.20
CA MET A 217 4.03 -19.24 23.03
C MET A 217 2.77 -18.99 22.19
N THR A 218 2.83 -18.03 21.27
CA THR A 218 1.79 -17.70 20.30
C THR A 218 1.38 -18.95 19.51
N LYS A 219 2.35 -19.68 18.97
CA LYS A 219 2.11 -20.92 18.22
C LYS A 219 1.45 -22.00 19.08
N TYR A 220 1.92 -22.20 20.31
CA TYR A 220 1.38 -23.24 21.19
C TYR A 220 -0.06 -22.95 21.62
N CYS A 221 -0.37 -21.69 21.93
CA CYS A 221 -1.72 -21.26 22.31
C CYS A 221 -2.75 -21.33 21.16
N VAL A 222 -2.34 -21.14 19.90
CA VAL A 222 -3.25 -21.26 18.74
C VAL A 222 -3.41 -22.69 18.28
N GLU A 223 -2.32 -23.43 18.17
CA GLU A 223 -2.38 -24.70 17.46
C GLU A 223 -3.06 -25.79 18.31
N GLN A 224 -2.90 -25.83 19.65
CA GLN A 224 -3.42 -26.88 20.58
C GLN A 224 -3.29 -28.36 20.10
N TYR A 225 -2.72 -28.61 18.93
CA TYR A 225 -2.71 -29.87 18.21
C TYR A 225 -1.31 -30.46 18.33
N ASP A 226 -1.25 -31.53 19.10
CA ASP A 226 -0.25 -32.60 19.13
C ASP A 226 1.11 -32.26 18.51
N TRP A 227 2.05 -31.95 19.40
CA TRP A 227 3.42 -31.69 19.02
C TRP A 227 4.37 -32.30 20.05
N PRO A 228 5.46 -32.92 19.58
CA PRO A 228 6.77 -32.52 20.04
C PRO A 228 7.38 -31.55 19.04
N VAL A 229 7.86 -30.41 19.55
CA VAL A 229 9.01 -29.65 19.05
C VAL A 229 10.04 -30.54 18.36
N PRO A 230 10.20 -30.74 17.03
CA PRO A 230 11.49 -31.21 16.57
C PRO A 230 12.45 -30.14 17.05
N GLU A 231 13.32 -30.49 18.01
CA GLU A 231 14.20 -29.59 18.76
C GLU A 231 14.55 -28.39 17.89
N ILE A 232 13.84 -27.27 18.07
CA ILE A 232 14.31 -26.01 17.53
C ILE A 232 15.53 -25.78 18.40
N SER A 233 16.71 -26.09 17.84
CA SER A 233 17.98 -25.74 18.45
C SER A 233 17.99 -24.22 18.50
N PHE A 234 17.44 -23.70 19.58
CA PHE A 234 17.48 -22.30 19.87
C PHE A 234 18.96 -22.01 20.12
N ILE A 235 19.62 -21.48 19.10
CA ILE A 235 20.94 -20.90 19.28
C ILE A 235 20.64 -19.65 20.13
N PRO A 236 20.98 -19.63 21.43
CA PRO A 236 20.75 -18.45 22.23
C PRO A 236 21.39 -17.27 21.49
N PRO A 237 20.77 -16.08 21.49
CA PRO A 237 21.40 -14.89 20.93
C PRO A 237 22.80 -14.82 21.53
N THR A 238 23.82 -14.83 20.66
CA THR A 238 25.21 -14.82 21.09
C THR A 238 25.35 -13.70 22.10
N THR A 239 25.73 -14.04 23.34
CA THR A 239 26.11 -13.06 24.35
C THR A 239 27.01 -12.05 23.67
N SER A 240 26.68 -10.77 23.84
CA SER A 240 26.95 -9.61 22.97
C SER A 240 28.41 -9.28 22.61
N SER A 241 29.35 -10.23 22.63
CA SER A 241 30.75 -10.06 22.26
C SER A 241 31.18 -10.79 21.00
N GLU A 242 30.44 -11.79 20.51
CA GLU A 242 30.89 -12.58 19.35
C GLU A 242 29.86 -12.68 18.22
N LEU A 243 30.26 -12.09 17.09
CA LEU A 243 29.83 -12.44 15.73
C LEU A 243 28.46 -11.91 15.26
N ALA A 244 28.42 -10.62 14.91
CA ALA A 244 27.47 -10.13 13.91
C ALA A 244 27.79 -10.78 12.55
N THR A 245 26.96 -11.74 12.11
CA THR A 245 27.05 -12.29 10.75
C THR A 245 26.23 -11.43 9.75
N PRO A 246 26.62 -11.36 8.47
CA PRO A 246 26.15 -10.31 7.55
C PRO A 246 24.72 -10.49 7.01
N ARG A 247 23.96 -11.47 7.52
CA ARG A 247 22.68 -11.87 6.91
C ARG A 247 21.45 -11.13 7.44
N GLU A 248 21.59 -10.38 8.52
CA GLU A 248 20.54 -9.51 9.07
C GLU A 248 20.51 -8.09 8.47
N GLU A 249 21.46 -7.73 7.60
CA GLU A 249 21.46 -6.40 6.98
C GLU A 249 20.40 -6.21 5.88
N LEU A 250 19.80 -7.29 5.35
CA LEU A 250 18.85 -7.16 4.24
C LEU A 250 17.44 -6.68 4.65
N VAL A 251 17.10 -6.73 5.94
CA VAL A 251 15.80 -6.24 6.47
C VAL A 251 15.96 -4.93 7.26
N LYS A 252 17.20 -4.50 7.49
CA LYS A 252 17.54 -3.25 8.18
C LYS A 252 17.76 -2.11 7.18
N LEU A 253 16.86 -1.97 6.21
CA LEU A 253 16.81 -0.80 5.32
C LEU A 253 16.41 0.41 6.18
N ARG A 254 17.43 1.09 6.70
CA ARG A 254 17.31 2.13 7.71
C ARG A 254 16.85 3.41 7.01
N THR A 255 16.15 4.27 7.74
CA THR A 255 15.76 5.64 7.36
C THR A 255 16.91 6.51 6.82
N MET A 256 18.17 6.08 7.02
CA MET A 256 19.40 6.70 6.50
C MET A 256 19.70 6.39 5.02
N ASP A 257 19.18 5.29 4.46
CA ASP A 257 19.41 4.92 3.05
C ASP A 257 18.61 5.84 2.09
N VAL A 258 17.47 6.35 2.56
CA VAL A 258 16.67 7.38 1.88
C VAL A 258 17.40 8.73 1.85
N LEU A 259 18.25 9.02 2.84
CA LEU A 259 19.09 10.24 2.88
C LEU A 259 20.34 10.10 1.99
N LEU A 260 20.92 8.90 1.91
CA LEU A 260 22.10 8.60 1.07
C LEU A 260 21.77 8.57 -0.43
N MET A 261 20.54 8.23 -0.81
CA MET A 261 20.03 8.37 -2.18
C MET A 261 19.98 9.84 -2.68
N LEU A 262 20.08 10.83 -1.77
CA LEU A 262 20.16 12.26 -2.09
C LEU A 262 21.61 12.81 -2.15
N SER A 263 22.61 11.98 -1.82
CA SER A 263 24.06 12.29 -1.83
C SER A 263 24.67 12.71 -3.20
N PRO A 264 24.24 12.21 -4.37
CA PRO A 264 24.93 12.53 -5.63
C PRO A 264 24.77 13.99 -6.09
N ILE A 265 23.98 14.81 -5.38
CA ILE A 265 23.79 16.23 -5.66
C ILE A 265 24.95 17.10 -5.11
N PHE A 266 25.74 16.62 -4.14
CA PHE A 266 26.76 17.44 -3.45
C PHE A 266 28.21 17.14 -3.81
N LEU A 267 28.52 16.00 -4.44
CA LEU A 267 29.89 15.62 -4.82
C LEU A 267 30.55 16.48 -5.92
N PRO A 268 29.84 17.04 -6.93
CA PRO A 268 30.49 17.85 -7.96
C PRO A 268 30.89 19.26 -7.48
N ILE A 269 30.41 19.69 -6.30
CA ILE A 269 30.79 20.97 -5.70
C ILE A 269 32.13 20.86 -4.95
N PHE A 270 32.45 19.67 -4.41
CA PHE A 270 33.68 19.45 -3.64
C PHE A 270 34.91 19.20 -4.53
N LEU A 271 34.71 18.67 -5.74
CA LEU A 271 35.79 18.43 -6.70
C LEU A 271 36.21 19.67 -7.49
N LEU A 272 35.46 20.78 -7.40
CA LEU A 272 35.78 22.02 -8.11
C LEU A 272 36.72 22.97 -7.34
N THR A 273 37.04 22.67 -6.08
CA THR A 273 37.74 23.62 -5.19
C THR A 273 39.19 23.25 -4.86
N LEU A 274 39.75 22.18 -5.42
CA LEU A 274 41.14 21.78 -5.14
C LEU A 274 41.95 21.50 -6.41
N GLY A 275 42.55 22.57 -6.92
CA GLY A 275 43.73 22.56 -7.77
C GLY A 275 43.86 23.92 -8.45
N PRO A 276 45.02 24.60 -8.42
CA PRO A 276 46.29 24.00 -8.88
C PRO A 276 47.57 24.58 -8.20
N ILE A 277 48.72 24.47 -8.90
CA ILE A 277 50.10 25.00 -8.69
C ILE A 277 51.04 23.87 -8.17
N VAL A 278 52.05 23.36 -8.91
CA VAL A 278 53.39 23.93 -9.24
C VAL A 278 54.10 22.98 -10.24
N VAL A 279 54.35 23.36 -11.51
CA VAL A 279 55.65 23.74 -12.17
C VAL A 279 56.30 22.61 -13.03
N PRO A 280 57.09 22.99 -14.08
CA PRO A 280 57.22 22.25 -15.34
C PRO A 280 58.65 21.73 -15.66
N ILE A 281 58.82 21.27 -16.92
CA ILE A 281 60.03 21.03 -17.74
C ILE A 281 60.23 19.59 -18.25
N SER A 282 59.41 18.62 -17.83
CA SER A 282 59.19 17.36 -18.59
C SER A 282 58.09 17.49 -19.67
N VAL A 283 57.53 18.69 -19.82
CA VAL A 283 56.26 18.95 -20.51
C VAL A 283 56.31 18.67 -22.01
N LEU A 284 57.42 18.84 -22.74
CA LEU A 284 57.38 18.69 -24.20
C LEU A 284 57.46 17.22 -24.68
N VAL A 285 58.27 16.39 -24.02
CA VAL A 285 58.35 14.93 -24.30
C VAL A 285 57.14 14.22 -23.72
N VAL A 286 56.70 14.63 -22.52
CA VAL A 286 55.45 14.16 -21.95
C VAL A 286 54.27 14.65 -22.79
N LEU A 287 54.27 15.86 -23.36
CA LEU A 287 53.20 16.32 -24.27
C LEU A 287 53.17 15.52 -25.58
N LEU A 288 54.32 15.13 -26.16
CA LEU A 288 54.33 14.32 -27.38
C LEU A 288 53.88 12.88 -27.10
N LEU A 289 54.35 12.26 -26.02
CA LEU A 289 53.89 10.96 -25.56
C LEU A 289 52.43 11.01 -25.12
N LEU A 290 51.99 12.10 -24.51
CA LEU A 290 50.58 12.35 -24.17
C LEU A 290 49.77 12.59 -25.43
N ILE A 291 50.28 13.22 -26.50
CA ILE A 291 49.56 13.37 -27.77
C ILE A 291 49.41 12.01 -28.45
N VAL A 292 50.46 11.18 -28.49
CA VAL A 292 50.37 9.82 -29.07
C VAL A 292 49.48 8.93 -28.19
N ALA A 293 49.67 8.95 -26.86
CA ALA A 293 48.81 8.23 -25.92
C ALA A 293 47.38 8.77 -25.95
N PHE A 294 47.16 10.08 -26.17
CA PHE A 294 45.85 10.70 -26.33
C PHE A 294 45.23 10.32 -27.66
N VAL A 295 45.98 10.22 -28.76
CA VAL A 295 45.45 9.74 -30.05
C VAL A 295 45.11 8.26 -29.95
N ILE A 296 45.95 7.44 -29.33
CA ILE A 296 45.66 6.01 -29.11
C ILE A 296 44.48 5.85 -28.14
N ALA A 297 44.44 6.60 -27.03
CA ALA A 297 43.32 6.60 -26.10
C ALA A 297 42.05 7.18 -26.72
N PHE A 298 42.15 8.18 -27.58
CA PHE A 298 41.03 8.78 -28.31
C PHE A 298 40.48 7.80 -29.34
N VAL A 299 41.32 7.08 -30.09
CA VAL A 299 40.88 6.03 -31.01
C VAL A 299 40.31 4.84 -30.25
N ALA A 300 40.97 4.41 -29.17
CA ALA A 300 40.50 3.34 -28.28
C ALA A 300 39.21 3.71 -27.52
N ALA A 301 38.94 5.01 -27.29
CA ALA A 301 37.69 5.52 -26.72
C ALA A 301 36.63 5.81 -27.80
N ALA A 302 37.03 6.21 -29.01
CA ALA A 302 36.13 6.49 -30.11
C ALA A 302 35.38 5.23 -30.54
N ILE A 303 36.04 4.07 -30.57
CA ILE A 303 35.39 2.79 -30.90
C ILE A 303 34.24 2.47 -29.92
N PRO A 304 34.45 2.44 -28.59
CA PRO A 304 33.36 2.32 -27.60
C PRO A 304 32.29 3.38 -27.74
N VAL A 305 32.66 4.64 -28.04
CA VAL A 305 31.70 5.73 -28.23
C VAL A 305 30.83 5.50 -29.47
N PHE A 306 31.40 5.07 -30.59
CA PHE A 306 30.65 4.72 -31.79
C PHE A 306 29.76 3.49 -31.57
N ILE A 307 30.25 2.46 -30.86
CA ILE A 307 29.44 1.30 -30.47
C ILE A 307 28.29 1.73 -29.56
N PHE A 308 28.54 2.62 -28.59
CA PHE A 308 27.53 3.15 -27.68
C PHE A 308 26.47 3.98 -28.42
N PHE A 309 26.86 4.88 -29.31
CA PHE A 309 25.92 5.64 -30.15
C PHE A 309 25.15 4.73 -31.11
N GLY A 310 25.81 3.73 -31.69
CA GLY A 310 25.17 2.69 -32.50
C GLY A 310 24.13 1.90 -31.70
N ALA A 311 24.48 1.46 -30.49
CA ALA A 311 23.57 0.78 -29.58
C ALA A 311 22.39 1.67 -29.17
N ILE A 312 22.60 2.96 -28.92
CA ILE A 312 21.52 3.93 -28.67
C ILE A 312 20.61 4.05 -29.89
N HIS A 313 21.17 4.15 -31.10
CA HIS A 313 20.38 4.26 -32.32
C HIS A 313 19.56 3.00 -32.60
N VAL A 314 20.16 1.82 -32.47
CA VAL A 314 19.47 0.52 -32.61
C VAL A 314 18.40 0.38 -31.53
N SER A 315 18.69 0.77 -30.29
CA SER A 315 17.70 0.76 -29.19
C SER A 315 16.54 1.70 -29.47
N LYS A 316 16.81 2.94 -29.93
CA LYS A 316 15.76 3.89 -30.32
C LYS A 316 14.91 3.36 -31.48
N TRP A 317 15.55 2.75 -32.48
CA TRP A 317 14.85 2.14 -33.61
C TRP A 317 13.98 0.97 -33.16
N ALA A 318 14.53 0.07 -32.34
CA ALA A 318 13.84 -1.08 -31.78
C ALA A 318 12.66 -0.62 -30.90
N ILE A 319 12.87 0.35 -29.99
CA ILE A 319 11.80 0.94 -29.18
C ILE A 319 10.68 1.49 -30.08
N ARG A 320 11.05 2.23 -31.13
CA ARG A 320 10.09 2.84 -32.05
C ARG A 320 9.27 1.80 -32.83
N HIS A 321 9.92 0.76 -33.36
CA HIS A 321 9.23 -0.24 -34.20
C HIS A 321 8.52 -1.31 -33.39
N VAL A 322 9.14 -1.80 -32.31
CA VAL A 322 8.60 -2.88 -31.48
C VAL A 322 7.52 -2.36 -30.54
N PHE A 323 7.65 -1.14 -30.01
CA PHE A 323 6.69 -0.61 -29.03
C PHE A 323 5.86 0.54 -29.59
N THR A 324 6.46 1.58 -30.18
CA THR A 324 5.72 2.80 -30.54
C THR A 324 4.72 2.59 -31.69
N ARG A 325 5.08 1.88 -32.77
CA ARG A 325 4.16 1.59 -33.88
C ARG A 325 2.93 0.77 -33.50
N PRO A 326 3.05 -0.38 -32.81
CA PRO A 326 1.87 -1.12 -32.38
C PRO A 326 1.07 -0.31 -31.36
N TYR A 327 1.74 0.44 -30.48
CA TYR A 327 1.07 1.34 -29.55
C TYR A 327 0.22 2.41 -30.25
N GLU A 328 0.77 3.09 -31.26
CA GLU A 328 0.02 4.07 -32.09
C GLU A 328 -1.12 3.41 -32.88
N ALA A 329 -0.94 2.17 -33.35
CA ALA A 329 -2.00 1.41 -34.00
C ALA A 329 -3.15 1.10 -33.03
N VAL A 330 -2.84 0.67 -31.80
CA VAL A 330 -3.83 0.44 -30.73
C VAL A 330 -4.52 1.76 -30.35
N CYS A 331 -3.78 2.86 -30.21
CA CYS A 331 -4.33 4.19 -29.94
C CYS A 331 -5.36 4.61 -31.00
N ARG A 332 -5.03 4.40 -32.29
CA ARG A 332 -5.96 4.68 -33.41
C ARG A 332 -7.19 3.77 -33.38
N GLY A 333 -7.02 2.48 -33.07
CA GLY A 333 -8.14 1.55 -32.93
C GLY A 333 -9.08 1.92 -31.78
N LEU A 334 -8.53 2.35 -30.65
CA LEU A 334 -9.29 2.74 -29.46
C LEU A 334 -9.83 4.17 -29.50
N HIS A 335 -9.45 4.98 -30.50
CA HIS A 335 -9.75 6.42 -30.57
C HIS A 335 -9.27 7.21 -29.33
N VAL A 336 -8.15 6.78 -28.74
CA VAL A 336 -7.54 7.43 -27.57
C VAL A 336 -6.15 7.97 -27.94
N GLY A 337 -5.86 9.21 -27.60
CA GLY A 337 -4.54 9.81 -27.84
C GLY A 337 -3.41 9.05 -27.11
N PRO A 338 -2.21 8.92 -27.70
CA PRO A 338 -1.12 8.11 -27.16
C PRO A 338 -0.63 8.56 -25.79
N LYS A 339 -0.67 9.85 -25.46
CA LYS A 339 -0.30 10.31 -24.11
C LYS A 339 -1.34 9.88 -23.07
N ARG A 340 -2.63 9.99 -23.41
CA ARG A 340 -3.75 9.61 -22.53
C ARG A 340 -3.81 8.11 -22.29
N LEU A 341 -3.63 7.30 -23.35
CA LEU A 341 -3.56 5.85 -23.19
C LEU A 341 -2.40 5.47 -22.26
N GLY A 342 -1.27 6.16 -22.35
CA GLY A 342 -0.10 5.91 -21.51
C GLY A 342 -0.40 6.25 -20.05
N ALA A 343 -1.05 7.40 -19.81
CA ALA A 343 -1.52 7.79 -18.49
C ALA A 343 -2.50 6.75 -17.91
N VAL A 344 -3.49 6.32 -18.70
CA VAL A 344 -4.47 5.30 -18.29
C VAL A 344 -3.78 3.98 -17.94
N LEU A 345 -2.83 3.52 -18.75
CA LEU A 345 -2.08 2.28 -18.48
C LEU A 345 -1.22 2.39 -17.22
N ILE A 346 -0.56 3.53 -17.00
CA ILE A 346 0.22 3.77 -15.78
C ILE A 346 -0.70 3.78 -14.55
N ILE A 347 -1.81 4.53 -14.60
CA ILE A 347 -2.77 4.58 -13.49
C ILE A 347 -3.34 3.19 -13.25
N ALA A 348 -3.73 2.45 -14.29
CA ALA A 348 -4.23 1.08 -14.17
C ALA A 348 -3.20 0.14 -13.53
N GLY A 349 -1.94 0.22 -13.93
CA GLY A 349 -0.85 -0.58 -13.34
C GLY A 349 -0.63 -0.25 -11.86
N VAL A 350 -0.54 1.04 -11.51
CA VAL A 350 -0.43 1.49 -10.10
C VAL A 350 -1.66 1.07 -9.29
N THR A 351 -2.85 1.13 -9.88
CA THR A 351 -4.11 0.73 -9.23
C THR A 351 -4.17 -0.76 -9.00
N ALA A 352 -3.77 -1.58 -9.97
CA ALA A 352 -3.73 -3.03 -9.82
C ALA A 352 -2.74 -3.44 -8.72
N LEU A 353 -1.55 -2.82 -8.69
CA LEU A 353 -0.58 -3.02 -7.62
C LEU A 353 -1.14 -2.61 -6.26
N GLY A 354 -1.72 -1.41 -6.17
CA GLY A 354 -2.34 -0.90 -4.94
C GLY A 354 -3.48 -1.80 -4.45
N ALA A 355 -4.37 -2.25 -5.35
CA ALA A 355 -5.45 -3.18 -5.02
C ALA A 355 -4.92 -4.53 -4.51
N THR A 356 -3.83 -5.02 -5.11
CA THR A 356 -3.16 -6.26 -4.67
C THR A 356 -2.59 -6.11 -3.27
N LEU A 357 -1.91 -5.00 -2.99
CA LEU A 357 -1.37 -4.71 -1.65
C LEU A 357 -2.49 -4.55 -0.61
N VAL A 358 -3.54 -3.78 -0.91
CA VAL A 358 -4.72 -3.62 -0.04
C VAL A 358 -5.35 -4.97 0.27
N ARG A 359 -5.49 -5.84 -0.75
CA ARG A 359 -6.02 -7.19 -0.58
C ARG A 359 -5.12 -8.05 0.33
N ILE A 360 -3.82 -8.12 0.06
CA ILE A 360 -2.88 -8.93 0.85
C ILE A 360 -2.89 -8.48 2.31
N THR A 361 -2.84 -7.17 2.57
CA THR A 361 -2.88 -6.64 3.94
C THR A 361 -4.22 -6.92 4.62
N PHE A 362 -5.34 -6.83 3.88
CA PHE A 362 -6.66 -7.17 4.41
C PHE A 362 -6.80 -8.67 4.73
N GLU A 363 -6.30 -9.54 3.87
CA GLU A 363 -6.25 -10.99 4.10
C GLU A 363 -5.38 -11.32 5.34
N ALA A 364 -4.24 -10.64 5.52
CA ALA A 364 -3.43 -10.79 6.73
C ALA A 364 -4.19 -10.39 8.00
N MET A 365 -4.96 -9.30 7.98
CA MET A 365 -5.84 -8.92 9.09
C MET A 365 -6.94 -9.97 9.36
N LEU A 366 -7.49 -10.60 8.32
CA LEU A 366 -8.48 -11.68 8.48
C LEU A 366 -7.88 -12.93 9.10
N VAL A 367 -6.66 -13.32 8.69
CA VAL A 367 -5.92 -14.45 9.28
C VAL A 367 -5.65 -14.17 10.76
N GLN A 368 -5.09 -13.01 11.08
CA GLN A 368 -4.83 -12.62 12.47
C GLN A 368 -6.10 -12.64 13.33
N ARG A 369 -7.24 -12.20 12.79
CA ARG A 369 -8.53 -12.26 13.46
C ARG A 369 -8.98 -13.70 13.71
N GLN A 370 -8.77 -14.60 12.75
CA GLN A 370 -9.11 -16.02 12.92
C GLN A 370 -8.24 -16.69 13.98
N GLU A 371 -6.94 -16.36 14.02
CA GLU A 371 -6.01 -16.83 15.06
C GLU A 371 -6.40 -16.31 16.44
N LEU A 372 -6.71 -15.01 16.56
CA LEU A 372 -7.26 -14.41 17.78
C LEU A 372 -8.52 -15.15 18.26
N ARG A 373 -9.45 -15.42 17.34
CA ARG A 373 -10.68 -16.13 17.65
C ARG A 373 -10.43 -17.58 18.08
N ALA A 374 -9.48 -18.25 17.46
CA ALA A 374 -9.10 -19.62 17.81
C ALA A 374 -8.45 -19.67 19.20
N ALA A 375 -7.52 -18.77 19.48
CA ALA A 375 -6.77 -18.72 20.74
C ALA A 375 -7.65 -18.33 21.95
N SER A 376 -8.47 -17.29 21.80
CA SER A 376 -9.29 -16.74 22.89
C SER A 376 -10.61 -17.50 23.08
N GLY A 377 -10.97 -18.42 22.16
CA GLY A 377 -12.21 -19.19 22.23
C GLY A 377 -13.46 -18.33 22.42
N ASN A 378 -14.24 -18.60 23.47
CA ASN A 378 -15.47 -17.86 23.80
C ASN A 378 -15.21 -16.46 24.38
N ALA A 379 -13.98 -16.15 24.79
CA ALA A 379 -13.65 -14.83 25.32
C ALA A 379 -13.54 -13.78 24.20
N TYR A 380 -13.35 -14.19 22.94
CA TYR A 380 -13.36 -13.30 21.79
C TYR A 380 -14.79 -12.97 21.37
N GLN A 381 -15.26 -11.78 21.76
CA GLN A 381 -16.61 -11.28 21.50
C GLN A 381 -16.82 -10.80 20.04
N ASP A 382 -16.50 -11.66 19.08
CA ASP A 382 -16.49 -11.34 17.64
C ASP A 382 -17.86 -10.91 17.08
N ASN A 383 -18.92 -11.49 17.63
CA ASN A 383 -20.30 -11.27 17.21
C ASN A 383 -21.04 -10.24 18.06
N GLU A 384 -20.41 -9.68 19.08
CA GLU A 384 -21.01 -8.63 19.89
C GLU A 384 -20.73 -7.29 19.21
N TRP A 385 -21.76 -6.72 18.58
CA TRP A 385 -21.64 -5.42 17.92
C TRP A 385 -21.55 -4.31 18.96
N GLY A 386 -20.33 -3.98 19.33
CA GLY A 386 -20.02 -2.81 20.14
C GLY A 386 -20.38 -1.49 19.43
N PHE A 387 -20.42 -0.40 20.19
CA PHE A 387 -20.70 0.93 19.65
C PHE A 387 -19.70 1.31 18.55
N GLY A 388 -18.41 0.97 18.71
CA GLY A 388 -17.36 1.26 17.73
C GLY A 388 -17.63 0.58 16.38
N GLN A 389 -18.02 -0.70 16.41
CA GLN A 389 -18.35 -1.46 15.20
C GLN A 389 -19.55 -0.90 14.43
N VAL A 390 -20.62 -0.56 15.16
CA VAL A 390 -21.82 0.06 14.55
C VAL A 390 -21.47 1.42 13.97
N ALA A 391 -20.76 2.26 14.74
CA ALA A 391 -20.36 3.59 14.30
C ALA A 391 -19.44 3.53 13.06
N ALA A 392 -18.53 2.57 12.99
CA ALA A 392 -17.63 2.38 11.85
C ALA A 392 -18.41 2.09 10.56
N VAL A 393 -19.43 1.23 10.61
CA VAL A 393 -20.30 0.96 9.44
C VAL A 393 -21.16 2.18 9.11
N LEU A 394 -21.75 2.85 10.10
CA LEU A 394 -22.61 4.02 9.89
C LEU A 394 -21.85 5.23 9.34
N ALA A 395 -20.54 5.32 9.57
CA ALA A 395 -19.70 6.37 8.97
C ALA A 395 -19.79 6.39 7.43
N TRP A 396 -20.12 5.26 6.80
CA TRP A 396 -20.29 5.12 5.36
C TRP A 396 -21.65 5.56 4.81
N PHE A 397 -22.62 5.83 5.68
CA PHE A 397 -23.98 6.17 5.25
C PHE A 397 -24.04 7.39 4.30
N PRO A 398 -23.34 8.51 4.57
CA PRO A 398 -23.33 9.65 3.64
C PRO A 398 -22.78 9.27 2.26
N ALA A 399 -21.71 8.48 2.21
CA ALA A 399 -21.12 8.03 0.95
C ALA A 399 -22.08 7.13 0.15
N VAL A 400 -22.82 6.24 0.83
CA VAL A 400 -23.86 5.42 0.21
C VAL A 400 -24.99 6.28 -0.34
N GLN A 401 -25.47 7.25 0.45
CA GLN A 401 -26.51 8.19 0.02
C GLN A 401 -26.08 8.97 -1.25
N ASP A 402 -24.88 9.54 -1.24
CA ASP A 402 -24.35 10.27 -2.40
C ASP A 402 -24.18 9.36 -3.61
N THR A 403 -23.74 8.10 -3.40
CA THR A 403 -23.64 7.09 -4.47
C THR A 403 -25.00 6.84 -5.12
N LEU A 404 -26.05 6.64 -4.31
CA LEU A 404 -27.40 6.41 -4.84
C LEU A 404 -27.90 7.61 -5.65
N LEU A 405 -27.72 8.83 -5.11
CA LEU A 405 -28.10 10.06 -5.81
C LEU A 405 -27.35 10.21 -7.14
N ALA A 406 -26.05 9.95 -7.17
CA ALA A 406 -25.24 10.01 -8.38
C ALA A 406 -25.68 8.98 -9.43
N VAL A 407 -26.05 7.77 -9.02
CA VAL A 407 -26.60 6.74 -9.92
C VAL A 407 -27.92 7.20 -10.51
N PHE A 408 -28.84 7.74 -9.71
CA PHE A 408 -30.10 8.30 -10.22
C PHE A 408 -29.88 9.44 -11.21
N GLU A 409 -28.95 10.36 -10.92
CA GLU A 409 -28.64 11.47 -11.82
C GLU A 409 -27.98 10.98 -13.11
N ALA A 410 -27.07 10.01 -13.05
CA ALA A 410 -26.48 9.40 -14.23
C ALA A 410 -27.54 8.73 -15.13
N ILE A 411 -28.50 8.00 -14.54
CA ILE A 411 -29.63 7.40 -15.26
C ILE A 411 -30.49 8.49 -15.90
N ARG A 412 -30.80 9.56 -15.17
CA ARG A 412 -31.58 10.70 -15.67
C ARG A 412 -30.91 11.38 -16.87
N ILE A 413 -29.61 11.68 -16.76
CA ILE A 413 -28.81 12.28 -17.84
C ILE A 413 -28.79 11.37 -19.07
N HIS A 414 -28.58 10.07 -18.86
CA HIS A 414 -28.59 9.09 -19.94
C HIS A 414 -29.94 9.06 -20.66
N TYR A 415 -31.04 8.97 -19.91
CA TYR A 415 -32.40 8.96 -20.46
C TYR A 415 -32.69 10.23 -21.28
N HIS A 416 -32.30 11.40 -20.75
CA HIS A 416 -32.49 12.68 -21.44
C HIS A 416 -31.71 12.75 -22.76
N ARG A 417 -30.45 12.28 -22.78
CA ARG A 417 -29.64 12.23 -24.00
C ARG A 417 -30.25 11.30 -25.06
N VAL A 418 -30.67 10.10 -24.66
CA VAL A 418 -31.33 9.14 -25.57
C VAL A 418 -32.62 9.74 -26.15
N ARG A 419 -33.39 10.44 -25.33
CA ARG A 419 -34.62 11.12 -25.78
C ARG A 419 -34.33 12.22 -26.81
N ILE A 420 -33.35 13.09 -26.58
CA ILE A 420 -32.95 14.14 -27.54
C ILE A 420 -32.49 13.53 -28.86
N LEU A 421 -31.63 12.50 -28.81
CA LEU A 421 -31.15 11.82 -30.02
C LEU A 421 -32.28 11.18 -30.81
N ARG A 422 -33.31 10.63 -30.13
CA ARG A 422 -34.50 10.09 -30.79
C ARG A 422 -35.32 11.18 -31.46
N ILE A 423 -35.51 12.34 -30.82
CA ILE A 423 -36.22 13.49 -31.41
C ILE A 423 -35.48 14.01 -32.64
N HIS A 424 -34.15 14.19 -32.56
CA HIS A 424 -33.35 14.64 -33.71
C HIS A 424 -33.38 13.64 -34.88
N ARG A 425 -33.33 12.33 -34.59
CA ARG A 425 -33.46 11.30 -35.63
C ARG A 425 -34.83 11.32 -36.28
N SER A 426 -35.90 11.46 -35.49
CA SER A 426 -37.28 11.58 -35.99
C SER A 426 -37.46 12.79 -36.90
N ASN A 427 -36.94 13.96 -36.50
CA ASN A 427 -37.02 15.18 -37.30
C ASN A 427 -36.22 15.07 -38.61
N ARG A 428 -35.05 14.43 -38.59
CA ARG A 428 -34.23 14.21 -39.79
C ARG A 428 -34.88 13.24 -40.77
N SER A 429 -35.53 12.18 -40.28
CA SER A 429 -36.32 11.27 -41.12
C SER A 429 -37.55 11.95 -41.73
N GLY A 430 -38.22 12.84 -40.99
CA GLY A 430 -39.32 13.65 -41.53
C GLY A 430 -38.86 14.59 -42.65
N SER A 431 -37.73 15.28 -42.46
CA SER A 431 -37.17 16.20 -43.46
C SER A 431 -36.83 15.50 -44.78
N HIS A 432 -36.19 14.33 -44.74
CA HIS A 432 -35.84 13.59 -45.96
C HIS A 432 -37.06 13.04 -46.71
N ASN A 433 -38.13 12.68 -46.00
CA ASN A 433 -39.38 12.26 -46.65
C ASN A 433 -40.07 13.43 -47.35
N PHE A 434 -40.03 14.64 -46.76
CA PHE A 434 -40.58 15.84 -47.38
C PHE A 434 -39.81 16.21 -48.66
N GLU A 435 -38.47 16.17 -48.62
CA GLU A 435 -37.60 16.44 -49.78
C GLU A 435 -37.78 15.41 -50.91
N ARG A 436 -37.98 14.12 -50.57
CA ARG A 436 -38.32 13.10 -51.57
C ARG A 436 -39.69 13.30 -52.18
N GLN A 437 -40.69 13.68 -51.38
CA GLN A 437 -42.03 13.95 -51.90
C GLN A 437 -42.04 15.17 -52.82
N SER A 438 -41.36 16.26 -52.48
CA SER A 438 -41.26 17.44 -53.36
C SER A 438 -40.56 17.12 -54.68
N LEU A 439 -39.50 16.30 -54.66
CA LEU A 439 -38.83 15.84 -55.88
C LEU A 439 -39.71 14.94 -56.75
N LEU A 440 -40.48 14.04 -56.14
CA LEU A 440 -41.43 13.17 -56.86
C LEU A 440 -42.61 13.96 -57.46
N GLU A 441 -43.09 15.01 -56.79
CA GLU A 441 -44.11 15.90 -57.34
C GLU A 441 -43.57 16.71 -58.51
N HIS A 442 -42.35 17.24 -58.41
CA HIS A 442 -41.74 18.00 -59.49
C HIS A 442 -41.55 17.15 -60.76
N HIS A 443 -41.20 15.87 -60.61
CA HIS A 443 -41.01 14.94 -61.72
C HIS A 443 -42.33 14.48 -62.38
N LYS A 444 -43.48 14.66 -61.74
CA LYS A 444 -44.81 14.40 -62.34
C LYS A 444 -45.33 15.59 -63.15
N THR A 445 -44.81 16.79 -62.92
CA THR A 445 -45.26 18.03 -63.59
C THR A 445 -44.45 18.41 -64.83
N THR A 446 -43.36 17.70 -65.09
CA THR A 446 -42.56 17.76 -66.34
C THR A 446 -42.82 16.52 -67.17
#